data_AF-A0ABD6FFY5-F1
#
_entry.id   AF-A0ABD6FFY5-F1
#
_cell.length_a   1.000
_cell.length_b   1.000
_cell.length_c   1.000
_cell.angle_alpha   90.00
_cell.angle_beta   90.00
_cell.angle_gamma   90.00
#
_symmetry.space_group_name_H-M   'P 1'
#
loop_
_entity.id
_entity.type
_entity.pdbx_description
1 polymer ?
#
loop_
_entity_poly.entity_id
_entity_poly.type
_entity_poly.pdbx_seq_one_letter_code
_entity_poly.pdbx_strand_id
1 'polypeptide(L)'
;MAAAVTAAVVNPGTAAAIDQVPCNNNEFVRIEIHHSLWPPRETYWCFANGGEVTWSSSQWWVTQIWTGNNRVQWFGDGRWQPAQPINKWTVFGWPNHPGGVRINGIRIV
;
A
#
# COMPACT_ATOMS: atom_id res chain seq x y z
N MET A 1 34.52 -1.74 -33.22
CA MET A 1 33.16 -2.31 -33.16
C MET A 1 32.52 -1.83 -31.87
N ALA A 2 31.43 -1.07 -31.95
CA ALA A 2 30.74 -0.52 -30.77
C ALA A 2 29.67 -1.50 -30.28
N ALA A 3 29.68 -1.83 -28.99
CA ALA A 3 28.66 -2.65 -28.36
C ALA A 3 27.45 -1.77 -28.01
N ALA A 4 26.32 -2.02 -28.66
CA ALA A 4 25.05 -1.41 -28.29
C ALA A 4 24.48 -2.18 -27.09
N VAL A 5 24.42 -1.52 -25.93
CA VAL A 5 23.69 -2.02 -24.76
C VAL A 5 22.22 -1.70 -25.01
N THR A 6 21.44 -2.68 -25.46
CA THR A 6 19.98 -2.57 -25.47
C THR A 6 19.50 -2.53 -24.03
N ALA A 7 19.19 -1.33 -23.54
CA ALA A 7 18.41 -1.15 -22.32
C ALA A 7 17.03 -1.78 -22.56
N ALA A 8 16.77 -2.93 -21.93
CA ALA A 8 15.44 -3.48 -21.86
C ALA A 8 14.56 -2.45 -21.12
N VAL A 9 13.71 -1.76 -21.85
CA VAL A 9 12.64 -0.95 -21.27
C VAL A 9 11.67 -1.95 -20.65
N VAL A 10 11.81 -2.16 -19.34
CA VAL A 10 10.82 -2.89 -18.56
C VAL A 10 9.58 -2.01 -18.54
N ASN A 11 8.64 -2.27 -19.46
CA ASN A 11 7.31 -1.71 -19.35
C ASN A 11 6.77 -2.12 -17.98
N PRO A 12 6.48 -1.20 -17.05
CA PRO A 12 5.71 -1.55 -15.87
C PRO A 12 4.31 -1.93 -16.39
N GLY A 13 4.10 -3.22 -16.65
CA GLY A 13 2.79 -3.74 -16.99
C GLY A 13 1.79 -3.22 -15.97
N THR A 14 0.63 -2.77 -16.45
CA THR A 14 -0.49 -2.36 -15.60
C THR A 14 -0.66 -3.42 -14.52
N ALA A 15 -0.32 -3.09 -13.27
CA ALA A 15 -0.42 -4.04 -12.18
C ALA A 15 -1.88 -4.54 -12.13
N ALA A 16 -2.07 -5.85 -12.07
CA ALA A 16 -3.40 -6.43 -11.90
C ALA A 16 -4.03 -5.85 -10.62
N ALA A 17 -5.36 -5.68 -10.59
CA ALA A 17 -6.02 -5.25 -9.37
C ALA A 17 -5.76 -6.28 -8.26
N ILE A 18 -5.31 -5.82 -7.10
CA ILE A 18 -5.16 -6.65 -5.90
C ILE A 18 -6.54 -7.03 -5.35
N ASP A 19 -6.67 -8.22 -4.77
CA ASP A 19 -7.95 -8.71 -4.26
C ASP A 19 -8.23 -8.18 -2.86
N GLN A 20 -9.37 -7.50 -2.67
CA GLN A 20 -9.87 -7.18 -1.34
C GLN A 20 -10.56 -8.40 -0.74
N VAL A 21 -10.08 -8.83 0.44
CA VAL A 21 -10.53 -10.05 1.13
C VAL A 21 -10.99 -9.74 2.56
N PRO A 22 -11.77 -10.61 3.20
CA PRO A 22 -12.06 -10.49 4.62
C PRO A 22 -10.79 -10.49 5.48
N CYS A 23 -10.78 -9.69 6.54
CA CYS A 23 -9.67 -9.63 7.51
C CYS A 23 -9.69 -10.78 8.51
N ASN A 24 -9.68 -12.02 8.02
CA ASN A 24 -9.78 -13.24 8.84
C ASN A 24 -8.46 -14.05 8.93
N ASN A 25 -7.38 -13.58 8.29
CA ASN A 25 -6.07 -14.22 8.31
C ASN A 25 -4.96 -13.17 8.46
N ASN A 26 -3.96 -13.44 9.29
CA ASN A 26 -2.79 -12.59 9.51
C ASN A 26 -1.76 -12.66 8.36
N GLU A 27 -1.94 -13.55 7.39
CA GLU A 27 -1.11 -13.60 6.18
C GLU A 27 -1.43 -12.47 5.19
N PHE A 28 -2.62 -11.86 5.29
CA PHE A 28 -3.04 -10.80 4.38
C PHE A 28 -2.47 -9.45 4.77
N VAL A 29 -2.31 -8.58 3.78
CA VAL A 29 -2.01 -7.17 4.04
C VAL A 29 -3.23 -6.55 4.69
N ARG A 30 -3.07 -5.87 5.82
CA ARG A 30 -4.15 -5.15 6.49
C ARG A 30 -3.81 -3.68 6.64
N ILE A 31 -4.67 -2.81 6.15
CA ILE A 31 -4.55 -1.36 6.25
C ILE A 31 -5.60 -0.85 7.21
N GLU A 32 -5.17 -0.03 8.17
CA GLU A 32 -6.06 0.71 9.06
C GLU A 32 -6.35 2.08 8.45
N ILE A 33 -7.55 2.22 7.91
CA ILE A 33 -8.00 3.43 7.21
C ILE A 33 -8.92 4.23 8.12
N HIS A 34 -8.64 5.52 8.15
CA HIS A 34 -9.42 6.50 8.86
C HIS A 34 -9.99 7.49 7.85
N HIS A 35 -11.21 7.97 8.10
CA HIS A 35 -11.84 8.97 7.25
C HIS A 35 -12.61 10.01 8.05
N SER A 36 -12.72 11.20 7.48
CA SER A 36 -13.35 12.36 8.12
C SER A 36 -14.86 12.49 7.85
N LEU A 37 -15.47 11.50 7.19
CA LEU A 37 -16.94 11.46 7.05
C LEU A 37 -17.58 11.36 8.44
N TRP A 38 -18.74 11.97 8.63
CA TRP A 38 -19.44 11.94 9.91
C TRP A 38 -20.42 10.75 9.97
N PRO A 39 -20.39 9.91 11.03
CA PRO A 39 -19.42 9.91 12.13
C PRO A 39 -18.05 9.37 11.67
N PRO A 40 -16.92 9.87 12.23
CA PRO A 40 -15.59 9.36 11.89
C PRO A 40 -15.51 7.88 12.22
N ARG A 41 -15.00 7.09 11.28
CA ARG A 41 -14.84 5.65 11.47
C ARG A 41 -13.45 5.20 11.05
N GLU A 42 -12.97 4.23 11.81
CA GLU A 42 -11.83 3.41 11.48
C GLU A 42 -12.35 2.17 10.75
N THR A 43 -11.64 1.74 9.71
CA THR A 43 -12.00 0.55 8.95
C THR A 43 -10.73 -0.20 8.56
N TYR A 44 -10.77 -1.53 8.69
CA TYR A 44 -9.69 -2.39 8.26
C TYR A 44 -9.99 -2.94 6.87
N TRP A 45 -9.10 -2.69 5.92
CA TRP A 45 -9.14 -3.35 4.62
C TRP A 45 -8.03 -4.37 4.51
N CYS A 46 -8.40 -5.58 4.10
CA CYS A 46 -7.44 -6.65 3.88
C CYS A 46 -7.31 -6.99 2.42
N PHE A 47 -6.08 -7.27 2.00
CA PHE A 47 -5.73 -7.54 0.62
C PHE A 47 -4.86 -8.77 0.49
N ALA A 48 -5.09 -9.51 -0.60
CA ALA A 48 -4.35 -10.71 -0.97
C ALA A 48 -4.01 -10.69 -2.46
N ASN A 49 -3.15 -11.63 -2.86
CA ASN A 49 -2.65 -11.81 -4.23
C ASN A 49 -1.78 -10.64 -4.75
N GLY A 50 -0.99 -10.92 -5.78
CA GLY A 50 -0.12 -9.91 -6.39
C GLY A 50 -0.93 -8.90 -7.19
N GLY A 51 -0.60 -7.62 -7.06
CA GLY A 51 -1.36 -6.56 -7.74
C GLY A 51 -1.21 -5.21 -7.07
N GLU A 52 -1.93 -4.22 -7.61
CA GLU A 52 -1.98 -2.85 -7.12
C GLU A 52 -3.43 -2.38 -7.01
N VAL A 53 -3.71 -1.59 -5.97
CA VAL A 53 -4.93 -0.78 -5.87
C VAL A 53 -4.52 0.67 -5.70
N THR A 54 -5.25 1.55 -6.37
CA THR A 54 -5.12 2.99 -6.21
C THR A 54 -6.45 3.57 -5.72
N TRP A 55 -6.37 4.60 -4.90
CA TRP A 55 -7.52 5.33 -4.35
C TRP A 55 -7.40 6.79 -4.74
N SER A 56 -8.53 7.39 -5.15
CA SER A 56 -8.62 8.79 -5.55
C SER A 56 -9.06 9.72 -4.41
N SER A 57 -9.40 9.18 -3.24
CA SER A 57 -9.99 9.95 -2.15
C SER A 57 -8.94 10.72 -1.35
N SER A 58 -9.11 12.04 -1.27
CA SER A 58 -8.29 12.91 -0.42
C SER A 58 -8.72 12.92 1.05
N GLN A 59 -9.80 12.21 1.39
CA GLN A 59 -10.42 12.20 2.72
C GLN A 59 -9.96 11.05 3.62
N TRP A 60 -9.10 10.17 3.10
CA TRP A 60 -8.64 8.99 3.82
C TRP A 60 -7.19 9.19 4.29
N TRP A 61 -6.92 8.77 5.52
CA TRP A 61 -5.56 8.65 6.02
C TRP A 61 -5.35 7.27 6.64
N VAL A 62 -4.10 6.85 6.65
CA VAL A 62 -3.67 5.58 7.21
C VAL A 62 -2.78 5.82 8.39
N THR A 63 -3.00 5.07 9.46
CA THR A 63 -2.18 5.05 10.68
C THR A 63 -1.31 3.80 10.76
N GLN A 64 -1.70 2.73 10.06
CA GLN A 64 -0.97 1.47 10.10
C GLN A 64 -1.17 0.60 8.85
N ILE A 65 -0.10 -0.03 8.39
CA ILE A 65 -0.08 -1.15 7.44
C ILE A 65 0.57 -2.35 8.13
N TRP A 66 -0.17 -3.45 8.23
CA TRP A 66 0.39 -4.77 8.51
C TRP A 66 0.60 -5.50 7.20
N THR A 67 1.81 -6.01 6.93
CA THR A 67 2.14 -6.60 5.63
C THR A 67 1.83 -8.10 5.50
N GLY A 68 1.62 -8.80 6.62
CA GLY A 68 1.40 -10.25 6.60
C GLY A 68 2.51 -11.00 5.86
N ASN A 69 2.19 -12.04 5.10
CA ASN A 69 3.17 -12.80 4.31
C ASN A 69 3.53 -12.13 2.97
N ASN A 70 3.30 -10.82 2.83
CA ASN A 70 3.49 -10.08 1.58
C ASN A 70 4.56 -9.00 1.72
N ARG A 71 5.27 -8.71 0.63
CA ARG A 71 6.03 -7.47 0.52
C ARG A 71 5.11 -6.40 -0.06
N VAL A 72 5.13 -5.21 0.53
CA VAL A 72 4.15 -4.17 0.19
C VAL A 72 4.85 -2.86 -0.10
N GLN A 73 4.66 -2.34 -1.30
CA GLN A 73 4.95 -0.94 -1.61
C GLN A 73 3.68 -0.13 -1.38
N TRP A 74 3.75 0.98 -0.67
CA TRP A 74 2.66 1.95 -0.62
C TRP A 74 3.03 3.23 -1.36
N PHE A 75 2.02 3.95 -1.80
CA PHE A 75 2.12 5.21 -2.53
C PHE A 75 1.27 6.26 -1.83
N GLY A 76 1.73 7.50 -1.74
CA GLY A 76 0.91 8.55 -1.14
C GLY A 76 1.60 9.90 -1.03
N ASP A 77 1.65 10.45 0.17
CA ASP A 77 2.13 11.82 0.44
C ASP A 77 3.61 12.09 0.07
N GLY A 78 4.37 11.05 -0.30
CA GLY A 78 5.78 11.12 -0.69
C GLY A 78 6.75 11.44 0.46
N ARG A 79 6.26 11.92 1.61
CA ARG A 79 7.11 12.30 2.76
C ARG A 79 7.58 11.09 3.54
N TRP A 80 6.71 10.11 3.72
CA TRP A 80 7.00 8.90 4.50
C TRP A 80 7.11 7.65 3.63
N GLN A 81 6.94 7.81 2.32
CA GLN A 81 6.94 6.70 1.37
C GLN A 81 8.35 6.10 1.29
N PRO A 82 8.55 4.82 1.66
CA PRO A 82 9.84 4.18 1.54
C PRO A 82 10.17 3.96 0.05
N ALA A 83 11.44 4.12 -0.29
CA ALA A 83 11.96 3.86 -1.63
C ALA A 83 11.95 2.36 -1.99
N GLN A 84 11.80 1.49 -0.99
CA GLN A 84 11.76 0.04 -1.14
C GLN A 84 10.48 -0.52 -0.51
N PRO A 85 9.95 -1.64 -1.04
CA PRO A 85 8.79 -2.30 -0.45
C PRO A 85 9.05 -2.72 1.00
N ILE A 86 8.06 -2.49 1.86
CA ILE A 86 8.04 -2.93 3.25
C ILE A 86 8.14 -4.46 3.27
N ASN A 87 8.96 -4.99 4.19
CA ASN A 87 9.16 -6.42 4.34
C ASN A 87 7.89 -7.14 4.82
N LYS A 88 7.88 -8.46 4.66
CA LYS A 88 6.88 -9.35 5.25
C LYS A 88 6.86 -9.22 6.77
N TRP A 89 5.75 -9.59 7.38
CA TRP A 89 5.55 -9.69 8.83
C TRP A 89 5.92 -8.41 9.57
N THR A 90 5.66 -7.27 8.94
CA THR A 90 6.06 -5.96 9.43
C THR A 90 4.83 -5.11 9.68
N VAL A 91 4.81 -4.44 10.83
CA VAL A 91 3.89 -3.35 11.11
C VAL A 91 4.58 -2.04 10.73
N PHE A 92 4.04 -1.33 9.75
CA PHE A 92 4.47 0.00 9.35
C PHE A 92 3.43 1.01 9.84
N GLY A 93 3.78 1.79 10.86
CA GLY A 93 2.87 2.72 11.51
C GLY A 93 3.31 4.17 11.40
N TRP A 94 2.34 5.07 11.53
CA TRP A 94 2.55 6.51 11.66
C TRP A 94 1.94 7.01 12.97
N PRO A 95 2.44 8.12 13.54
CA PRO A 95 1.85 8.69 14.75
C PRO A 95 0.36 8.96 14.56
N ASN A 96 -0.51 8.45 15.44
CA ASN A 96 -1.93 8.76 15.38
C ASN A 96 -2.18 10.25 15.75
N HIS A 97 -3.24 10.81 15.22
CA HIS A 97 -3.45 12.25 14.95
C HIS A 97 -2.83 13.28 15.92
N PRO A 98 -2.23 14.37 15.38
CA PRO A 98 -2.11 14.67 13.95
C PRO A 98 -0.87 13.97 13.37
N GLY A 99 -1.06 12.90 12.58
CA GLY A 99 0.09 12.16 12.06
C GLY A 99 -0.16 10.96 11.16
N GLY A 100 -1.41 10.63 10.80
CA GLY A 100 -1.65 9.67 9.72
C GLY A 100 -1.16 10.22 8.37
N VAL A 101 -0.92 9.33 7.42
CA VAL A 101 -0.49 9.72 6.06
C VAL A 101 -1.62 9.58 5.06
N ARG A 102 -1.62 10.45 4.06
CA ARG A 102 -2.47 10.26 2.88
C ARG A 102 -1.88 9.14 2.05
N ILE A 103 -2.73 8.16 1.76
CA ILE A 103 -2.38 7.02 0.92
C ILE A 103 -3.12 7.14 -0.41
N ASN A 104 -2.40 6.90 -1.49
CA ASN A 104 -2.92 6.90 -2.85
C ASN A 104 -3.05 5.47 -3.40
N GLY A 105 -2.37 4.49 -2.79
CA GLY A 105 -2.43 3.11 -3.23
C GLY A 105 -1.48 2.20 -2.48
N ILE A 106 -1.67 0.89 -2.66
CA ILE A 106 -0.69 -0.12 -2.29
C ILE A 106 -0.48 -1.10 -3.45
N ARG A 107 0.70 -1.72 -3.45
CA ARG A 107 1.07 -2.81 -4.34
C ARG A 107 1.70 -3.95 -3.56
N ILE A 108 1.22 -5.16 -3.77
CA ILE A 108 1.91 -6.39 -3.35
C ILE A 108 2.90 -6.78 -4.44
N VAL A 109 4.17 -6.99 -4.06
CA VAL A 109 5.30 -7.29 -4.95
C VAL A 109 5.85 -8.69 -4.78
#